data_AF-A0A7H8MA52-F1
#
_entry.id   AF-A0A7H8MA52-F1
#
_cell.length_a   1.000
_cell.length_b   1.000
_cell.length_c   1.000
_cell.angle_alpha   90.00
_cell.angle_beta   90.00
_cell.angle_gamma   90.00
#
_symmetry.space_group_name_H-M   'P 1'
#
loop_
_entity.id
_entity.type
_entity.pdbx_description
1 polymer ?
#
loop_
_entity_poly.entity_id
_entity_poly.type
_entity_poly.pdbx_seq_one_letter_code
_entity_poly.pdbx_strand_id
1 'polypeptide(L)'
;MLCNAHALELWRRLTLAVPRLITAELGITHKALREQARVSYARVIEYQRRGLIHFHAVVRLDGPDGPDQPPRAWVTSELLERTLRMAAAQVEVPAAHPDGTSPPLMLRWGRQLDTQAIQVAADLDGIADKHVAHYIAKYATKGAEDSGTVDRPIRYATQINSLKVPEHARRMIWTCFALADLPEYHDLRLRNWAHMLGYGGHFSSKSRRYSVTLTQLHQARADHTTQAARVAAGRPESDPNRTTVTTGQ
;
A
#
# COMPACT_ATOMS: atom_id res chain seq x y z
N MET A 1 -17.39 -0.90 11.79
CA MET A 1 -16.58 -2.09 12.10
C MET A 1 -16.44 -3.01 10.90
N LEU A 2 -17.54 -3.52 10.34
CA LEU A 2 -17.48 -4.40 9.15
C LEU A 2 -16.69 -3.78 7.98
N CYS A 3 -16.90 -2.49 7.69
CA CYS A 3 -16.10 -1.80 6.67
C CYS A 3 -14.58 -1.87 6.93
N ASN A 4 -14.13 -1.73 8.18
CA ASN A 4 -12.70 -1.82 8.52
C ASN A 4 -12.17 -3.25 8.36
N ALA A 5 -12.95 -4.25 8.76
CA ALA A 5 -12.60 -5.66 8.62
C ALA A 5 -12.46 -6.08 7.14
N HIS A 6 -13.31 -5.52 6.28
CA HIS A 6 -13.28 -5.77 4.84
C HIS A 6 -12.40 -4.79 4.04
N ALA A 7 -11.73 -3.84 4.69
CA ALA A 7 -10.91 -2.82 4.03
C ALA A 7 -9.78 -3.44 3.18
N LEU A 8 -9.15 -4.52 3.66
CA LEU A 8 -8.13 -5.24 2.90
C LEU A 8 -8.70 -5.95 1.67
N GLU A 9 -9.92 -6.45 1.76
CA GLU A 9 -10.60 -7.13 0.65
C GLU A 9 -11.04 -6.12 -0.42
N LEU A 10 -11.54 -4.94 -0.01
CA LEU A 10 -11.79 -3.81 -0.91
C LEU A 10 -10.50 -3.40 -1.64
N TRP A 11 -9.38 -3.25 -0.92
CA TRP A 11 -8.08 -2.97 -1.51
C TRP A 11 -7.64 -4.07 -2.49
N ARG A 12 -7.75 -5.35 -2.11
CA ARG A 12 -7.40 -6.48 -2.97
C ARG A 12 -8.19 -6.43 -4.27
N ARG A 13 -9.52 -6.28 -4.20
CA ARG A 13 -10.39 -6.20 -5.39
C ARG A 13 -10.05 -5.00 -6.26
N LEU A 14 -9.75 -3.83 -5.68
CA LEU A 14 -9.27 -2.65 -6.41
C LEU A 14 -8.02 -2.97 -7.23
N THR A 15 -6.99 -3.53 -6.59
CA THR A 15 -5.72 -3.86 -7.25
C THR A 15 -5.85 -4.96 -8.33
N LEU A 16 -6.89 -5.80 -8.26
CA LEU A 16 -7.22 -6.78 -9.29
C LEU A 16 -8.05 -6.19 -10.43
N ALA A 17 -8.90 -5.20 -10.14
CA ALA A 17 -9.77 -4.56 -11.11
C ALA A 17 -9.00 -3.61 -12.04
N VAL A 18 -8.03 -2.85 -11.52
CA VAL A 18 -7.28 -1.87 -12.33
C VAL A 18 -6.59 -2.51 -13.55
N PRO A 19 -5.81 -3.60 -13.44
CA PRO A 19 -5.23 -4.25 -14.62
C PRO A 19 -6.27 -4.75 -15.62
N ARG A 20 -7.46 -5.19 -15.15
CA ARG A 20 -8.54 -5.68 -16.03
C ARG A 20 -9.15 -4.55 -16.84
N LEU A 21 -9.37 -3.40 -16.21
CA LEU A 21 -9.90 -2.22 -16.88
C LEU A 21 -8.89 -1.67 -17.89
N ILE A 22 -7.60 -1.64 -17.56
CA ILE A 22 -6.54 -1.28 -18.51
C ILE A 22 -6.56 -2.20 -19.73
N THR A 23 -6.60 -3.53 -19.53
CA THR A 23 -6.65 -4.47 -20.66
C THR A 23 -7.89 -4.30 -21.54
N ALA A 24 -9.05 -4.06 -20.91
CA ALA A 24 -10.30 -3.85 -21.63
C ALA A 24 -10.26 -2.58 -22.48
N GLU A 25 -9.69 -1.50 -21.94
CA GLU A 25 -9.61 -0.22 -22.63
C GLU A 25 -8.63 -0.25 -23.81
N LEU A 26 -7.49 -0.93 -23.63
CA LEU A 26 -6.46 -1.06 -24.67
C LEU A 26 -6.76 -2.15 -25.70
N GLY A 27 -7.78 -2.99 -25.46
CA GLY A 27 -8.07 -4.15 -26.31
C GLY A 27 -6.97 -5.22 -26.31
N ILE A 28 -6.18 -5.32 -25.23
CA ILE A 28 -5.06 -6.26 -25.11
C ILE A 28 -5.34 -7.36 -24.08
N THR A 29 -4.59 -8.46 -24.14
CA THR A 29 -4.68 -9.52 -23.15
C THR A 29 -3.94 -9.16 -21.85
N HIS A 30 -4.31 -9.81 -20.73
CA HIS A 30 -3.53 -9.71 -19.50
C HIS A 30 -2.07 -10.16 -19.64
N LYS A 31 -1.79 -11.10 -20.55
CA LYS A 31 -0.43 -11.54 -20.85
C LYS A 31 0.36 -10.40 -21.51
N ALA A 32 -0.21 -9.79 -22.56
CA ALA A 32 0.38 -8.65 -23.25
C ALA A 32 0.59 -7.47 -22.30
N LEU A 33 -0.35 -7.19 -21.39
CA LEU A 33 -0.16 -6.16 -20.37
C LEU A 33 1.08 -6.47 -19.52
N ARG A 34 1.23 -7.68 -18.98
CA ARG A 34 2.37 -8.04 -18.10
C ARG A 34 3.74 -8.00 -18.80
N GLU A 35 3.76 -8.20 -20.11
CA GLU A 35 4.97 -8.09 -20.95
C GLU A 35 5.35 -6.63 -21.22
N GLN A 36 4.42 -5.69 -21.03
CA GLN A 36 4.61 -4.28 -21.39
C GLN A 36 4.62 -3.34 -20.18
N ALA A 37 3.88 -3.67 -19.13
CA ALA A 37 3.76 -2.85 -17.94
C ALA A 37 3.26 -3.64 -16.72
N ARG A 38 3.44 -3.06 -15.53
CA ARG A 38 2.90 -3.59 -14.27
C ARG A 38 2.31 -2.49 -13.42
N VAL A 39 1.22 -2.81 -12.73
CA VAL A 39 0.67 -1.94 -11.69
C VAL A 39 1.45 -2.18 -10.39
N SER A 40 2.14 -1.16 -9.93
CA SER A 40 2.87 -1.16 -8.66
C SER A 40 2.20 -0.20 -7.68
N TYR A 41 2.25 -0.50 -6.39
CA TYR A 41 1.69 0.40 -5.37
C TYR A 41 2.42 0.32 -4.03
N ALA A 42 2.41 1.43 -3.30
CA ALA A 42 2.52 1.44 -1.85
C ALA A 42 1.30 2.12 -1.27
N ARG A 43 0.87 1.62 -0.13
CA ARG A 43 -0.25 2.18 0.61
C ARG A 43 0.06 2.28 2.08
N VAL A 44 -0.59 3.25 2.70
CA VAL A 44 -0.65 3.46 4.15
C VAL A 44 -2.12 3.67 4.50
N ILE A 45 -2.52 3.23 5.68
CA ILE A 45 -3.84 3.54 6.22
C ILE A 45 -3.76 4.71 7.19
N GLU A 46 -4.83 5.47 7.33
CA GLU A 46 -5.01 6.45 8.39
C GLU A 46 -6.41 6.25 8.98
N TYR A 47 -6.54 6.40 10.30
CA TYR A 47 -7.85 6.39 10.93
C TYR A 47 -8.42 7.80 10.87
N GLN A 48 -9.57 7.97 10.21
CA GLN A 48 -10.31 9.23 10.31
C GLN A 48 -10.88 9.39 11.73
N ARG A 49 -11.35 10.60 12.05
CA ARG A 49 -11.93 10.97 13.36
C ARG A 49 -12.98 9.99 13.92
N ARG A 50 -13.65 9.22 13.05
CA ARG A 50 -14.66 8.20 13.42
C ARG A 50 -14.13 6.76 13.41
N GLY A 51 -12.81 6.56 13.35
CA GLY A 51 -12.16 5.25 13.34
C GLY A 51 -12.32 4.47 12.02
N LEU A 52 -12.79 5.11 10.95
CA LEU A 52 -12.85 4.49 9.62
C LEU A 52 -11.46 4.52 8.98
N ILE A 53 -11.10 3.42 8.33
CA ILE A 53 -9.87 3.32 7.54
C ILE A 53 -9.97 4.20 6.29
N HIS A 54 -9.00 5.08 6.14
CA HIS A 54 -8.73 5.83 4.92
C HIS A 54 -7.40 5.36 4.33
N PHE A 55 -7.36 5.11 3.02
CA PHE A 55 -6.15 4.67 2.35
C PHE A 55 -5.47 5.85 1.66
N HIS A 56 -4.19 6.04 1.96
CA HIS A 56 -3.27 6.85 1.17
C HIS A 56 -2.43 5.90 0.34
N ALA A 57 -2.41 6.07 -0.98
CA ALA A 57 -1.66 5.19 -1.85
C ALA A 57 -0.99 5.96 -2.98
N VAL A 58 0.21 5.50 -3.32
CA VAL A 58 0.90 5.87 -4.55
C VAL A 58 0.86 4.66 -5.45
N VAL A 59 0.26 4.82 -6.62
CA VAL A 59 0.10 3.78 -7.63
C VAL A 59 0.87 4.20 -8.87
N ARG A 60 1.56 3.24 -9.50
CA ARG A 60 2.40 3.45 -10.67
C ARG A 60 2.11 2.41 -11.75
N LEU A 61 2.30 2.81 -13.00
CA LEU A 61 2.45 1.89 -14.12
C LEU A 61 3.92 1.88 -14.51
N ASP A 62 4.59 0.79 -14.13
CA ASP A 62 6.02 0.59 -14.39
C ASP A 62 6.22 -0.27 -15.64
N GLY A 63 7.42 -0.25 -16.21
CA GLY A 63 7.83 -1.24 -17.20
C GLY A 63 7.78 -2.68 -16.63
N PRO A 64 7.87 -3.72 -17.49
CA PRO A 64 7.75 -5.11 -17.07
C PRO A 64 8.81 -5.53 -16.05
N ASP A 65 9.99 -4.91 -16.05
CA ASP A 65 11.06 -5.23 -15.10
C ASP A 65 11.22 -4.21 -13.97
N GLY A 66 10.57 -3.05 -14.03
CA GLY A 66 10.57 -2.08 -12.93
C GLY A 66 10.50 -0.61 -13.35
N PRO A 67 10.72 0.31 -12.38
CA PRO A 67 10.78 1.76 -12.57
C PRO A 67 11.69 2.23 -13.70
N ASP A 68 12.84 1.55 -13.84
CA ASP A 68 13.98 2.08 -14.58
C ASP A 68 13.86 1.87 -16.09
N GLN A 69 12.79 1.19 -16.54
CA GLN A 69 12.47 1.05 -17.94
C GLN A 69 11.51 2.15 -18.39
N PRO A 70 11.76 2.80 -19.53
CA PRO A 70 10.88 3.83 -20.04
C PRO A 70 9.48 3.25 -20.29
N PRO A 71 8.42 3.91 -19.79
CA PRO A 71 7.06 3.46 -20.00
C PRO A 71 6.72 3.49 -21.50
N ARG A 72 5.84 2.57 -21.93
CA ARG A 72 5.32 2.63 -23.31
C ARG A 72 4.46 3.87 -23.51
N ALA A 73 4.33 4.36 -24.74
CA ALA A 73 3.60 5.59 -25.05
C ALA A 73 2.14 5.61 -24.57
N TRP A 74 1.50 4.45 -24.42
CA TRP A 74 0.12 4.33 -23.91
C TRP A 74 0.04 4.43 -22.37
N VAL A 75 1.16 4.31 -21.66
CA VAL A 75 1.23 4.38 -20.20
C VAL A 75 1.19 5.85 -19.79
N THR A 76 0.01 6.33 -19.43
CA THR A 76 -0.20 7.72 -19.01
C THR A 76 -0.83 7.81 -17.63
N SER A 77 -0.63 8.95 -16.96
CA SER A 77 -1.28 9.27 -15.68
C SER A 77 -2.81 9.25 -15.82
N GLU A 78 -3.33 9.70 -16.95
CA GLU A 78 -4.76 9.82 -17.22
C GLU A 78 -5.43 8.45 -17.37
N LEU A 79 -4.75 7.49 -18.01
CA LEU A 79 -5.20 6.11 -18.09
C LEU A 79 -5.27 5.49 -16.68
N LEU A 80 -4.22 5.68 -15.89
CA LEU A 80 -4.17 5.15 -14.53
C LEU A 80 -5.22 5.79 -13.63
N GLU A 81 -5.37 7.11 -13.66
CA GLU A 81 -6.38 7.83 -12.88
C GLU A 81 -7.80 7.35 -13.22
N ARG A 82 -8.13 7.31 -14.51
CA ARG A 82 -9.46 6.89 -14.96
C ARG A 82 -9.75 5.45 -14.57
N THR A 83 -8.82 4.53 -14.78
CA THR A 83 -8.99 3.12 -14.42
C THR A 83 -9.09 2.91 -12.91
N LEU A 84 -8.35 3.68 -12.09
CA LEU A 84 -8.50 3.68 -10.63
C LEU A 84 -9.89 4.17 -10.21
N ARG A 85 -10.38 5.27 -10.79
CA ARG A 85 -11.70 5.83 -10.47
C ARG A 85 -12.82 4.86 -10.86
N MET A 86 -12.72 4.24 -12.04
CA MET A 86 -13.65 3.20 -12.49
C MET A 86 -13.60 1.97 -11.58
N ALA A 87 -12.41 1.50 -11.22
CA ALA A 87 -12.25 0.36 -10.31
C ALA A 87 -12.88 0.65 -8.94
N ALA A 88 -12.61 1.82 -8.36
CA ALA A 88 -13.16 2.20 -7.07
C ALA A 88 -14.69 2.27 -7.08
N ALA A 89 -15.30 2.71 -8.20
CA ALA A 89 -16.75 2.77 -8.35
C ALA A 89 -17.41 1.39 -8.50
N GLN A 90 -16.71 0.39 -9.04
CA GLN A 90 -17.24 -0.95 -9.33
C GLN A 90 -16.93 -1.99 -8.26
N VAL A 91 -15.95 -1.74 -7.40
CA VAL A 91 -15.53 -2.69 -6.38
C VAL A 91 -16.56 -2.76 -5.25
N GLU A 92 -17.11 -3.95 -5.09
CA GLU A 92 -18.03 -4.29 -4.01
C GLU A 92 -17.52 -5.51 -3.27
N VAL A 93 -17.77 -5.57 -1.96
CA VAL A 93 -17.47 -6.73 -1.11
C VAL A 93 -18.75 -7.10 -0.36
N PRO A 94 -19.33 -8.29 -0.61
CA PRO A 94 -20.44 -8.77 0.18
C PRO A 94 -19.95 -9.10 1.59
N ALA A 95 -20.64 -8.59 2.60
CA ALA A 95 -20.49 -9.00 3.98
C ALA A 95 -21.81 -9.60 4.46
N ALA A 96 -21.76 -10.73 5.17
CA ALA A 96 -22.97 -11.31 5.76
C ALA A 96 -23.69 -10.26 6.62
N HIS A 97 -25.02 -10.27 6.61
CA HIS A 97 -25.78 -9.39 7.47
C HIS A 97 -25.72 -9.89 8.93
N PRO A 98 -25.64 -9.01 9.96
CA PRO A 98 -25.47 -9.46 11.35
C PRO A 98 -26.61 -10.31 11.92
N ASP A 99 -27.78 -10.31 11.28
CA ASP A 99 -28.93 -11.14 11.67
C ASP A 99 -28.94 -12.53 11.03
N GLY A 100 -27.93 -12.84 10.20
CA GLY A 100 -27.76 -14.13 9.50
C GLY A 100 -28.83 -14.47 8.45
N THR A 101 -29.85 -13.62 8.27
CA THR A 101 -31.07 -13.93 7.50
C THR A 101 -31.37 -12.90 6.43
N SER A 102 -31.01 -11.64 6.65
CA SER A 102 -31.14 -10.59 5.65
C SER A 102 -30.11 -10.74 4.52
N PRO A 103 -30.39 -10.16 3.34
CA PRO A 103 -29.43 -10.12 2.25
C PRO A 103 -28.07 -9.52 2.68
N PRO A 104 -26.95 -9.97 2.10
CA PRO A 104 -25.63 -9.47 2.46
C PRO A 104 -25.51 -7.94 2.26
N LEU A 105 -24.78 -7.30 3.17
CA LEU A 105 -24.42 -5.89 3.08
C LEU A 105 -23.38 -5.70 1.97
N MET A 106 -23.65 -4.84 0.99
CA MET A 106 -22.69 -4.50 -0.06
C MET A 106 -21.77 -3.38 0.41
N LEU A 107 -20.53 -3.73 0.73
CA LEU A 107 -19.50 -2.76 1.13
C LEU A 107 -18.79 -2.23 -0.12
N ARG A 108 -18.64 -0.91 -0.19
CA ARG A 108 -18.03 -0.20 -1.33
C ARG A 108 -17.05 0.87 -0.84
N TRP A 109 -16.23 1.38 -1.76
CA TRP A 109 -15.46 2.59 -1.51
C TRP A 109 -16.39 3.78 -1.22
N GLY A 110 -15.95 4.67 -0.33
CA GLY A 110 -16.64 5.93 -0.10
C GLY A 110 -16.57 6.85 -1.33
N ARG A 111 -17.31 7.95 -1.28
CA ARG A 111 -17.32 8.96 -2.36
C ARG A 111 -16.04 9.79 -2.45
N GLN A 112 -15.20 9.73 -1.43
CA GLN A 112 -13.96 10.48 -1.34
C GLN A 112 -12.83 9.66 -1.98
N LEU A 113 -12.52 9.98 -3.23
CA LEU A 113 -11.33 9.52 -3.93
C LEU A 113 -10.67 10.76 -4.52
N ASP A 114 -9.51 11.13 -3.98
CA ASP A 114 -8.66 12.20 -4.52
C ASP A 114 -7.46 11.56 -5.20
N THR A 115 -7.27 11.89 -6.48
CA THR A 115 -6.19 11.36 -7.32
C THR A 115 -5.43 12.53 -7.89
N GLN A 116 -4.12 12.56 -7.63
CA GLN A 116 -3.24 13.60 -8.12
C GLN A 116 -2.05 12.95 -8.82
N ALA A 117 -1.80 13.37 -10.07
CA ALA A 117 -0.63 12.93 -10.80
C ALA A 117 0.64 13.46 -10.11
N ILE A 118 1.53 12.56 -9.71
CA ILE A 118 2.84 12.93 -9.17
C ILE A 118 3.77 13.08 -10.36
N GLN A 119 3.94 14.32 -10.83
CA GLN A 119 4.87 14.63 -11.92
C GLN A 119 6.30 14.51 -11.39
N VAL A 120 7.07 13.61 -12.00
CA VAL A 120 8.49 13.43 -11.72
C VAL A 120 9.24 14.05 -12.88
N ALA A 121 9.90 15.19 -12.65
CA ALA A 121 10.77 15.77 -13.67
C ALA A 121 11.87 14.77 -14.03
N ALA A 122 12.04 14.50 -15.33
CA ALA A 122 12.97 13.50 -15.87
C ALA A 122 14.45 13.79 -15.56
N ASP A 123 14.78 15.01 -15.13
CA ASP A 123 16.16 15.46 -14.90
C ASP A 123 16.72 15.13 -13.50
N LEU A 124 16.00 14.36 -12.69
CA LEU A 124 16.34 14.21 -11.27
C LEU A 124 16.51 12.74 -10.86
N ASP A 125 17.70 12.21 -11.12
CA ASP A 125 18.26 10.94 -10.63
C ASP A 125 17.80 10.61 -9.18
N GLY A 126 16.74 9.82 -9.06
CA GLY A 126 16.26 9.26 -7.77
C GLY A 126 15.49 10.22 -6.84
N ILE A 127 15.14 11.45 -7.25
CA ILE A 127 14.30 12.35 -6.44
C ILE A 127 12.83 11.92 -6.46
N ALA A 128 12.41 11.24 -7.53
CA ALA A 128 11.10 10.59 -7.67
C ALA A 128 10.76 9.67 -6.50
N ASP A 129 11.66 8.72 -6.23
CA ASP A 129 11.50 7.73 -5.18
C ASP A 129 11.61 8.36 -3.79
N LYS A 130 12.37 9.45 -3.64
CA LYS A 130 12.43 10.23 -2.39
C LYS A 130 11.12 10.97 -2.10
N HIS A 131 10.45 11.57 -3.09
CA HIS A 131 9.15 12.22 -2.91
C HIS A 131 8.06 11.21 -2.55
N VAL A 132 8.05 10.07 -3.24
CA VAL A 132 7.13 8.96 -2.95
C VAL A 132 7.38 8.38 -1.56
N ALA A 133 8.65 8.14 -1.19
CA ALA A 133 9.02 7.66 0.13
C ALA A 133 8.67 8.69 1.21
N HIS A 134 8.87 9.99 0.97
CA HIS A 134 8.49 11.05 1.88
C HIS A 134 6.97 11.17 2.03
N TYR A 135 6.21 11.02 0.94
CA TYR A 135 4.74 10.99 0.98
C TYR A 135 4.26 9.80 1.82
N ILE A 136 4.76 8.60 1.53
CA ILE A 136 4.44 7.40 2.32
C ILE A 136 4.88 7.57 3.78
N ALA A 137 6.06 8.15 4.05
CA ALA A 137 6.56 8.40 5.40
C ALA A 137 5.70 9.41 6.16
N LYS A 138 5.26 10.49 5.50
CA LYS A 138 4.36 11.51 6.08
C LYS A 138 3.11 10.87 6.66
N TYR A 139 2.48 9.96 5.92
CA TYR A 139 1.28 9.26 6.39
C TYR A 139 1.60 8.05 7.28
N ALA A 140 2.77 7.44 7.13
CA ALA A 140 3.27 6.38 7.99
C ALA A 140 3.32 6.84 9.45
N THR A 141 3.87 8.04 9.69
CA THR A 141 4.00 8.62 11.02
C THR A 141 2.67 9.15 11.53
N LYS A 142 1.86 9.78 10.66
CA LYS A 142 0.62 10.45 11.09
C LYS A 142 -0.47 9.50 11.60
N GLY A 143 -0.77 8.40 10.90
CA GLY A 143 -1.87 7.54 11.37
C GLY A 143 -1.49 6.60 12.53
N ALA A 144 -0.24 6.64 13.01
CA ALA A 144 0.14 6.00 14.27
C ALA A 144 -0.26 6.83 15.51
N GLU A 145 -0.36 8.15 15.39
CA GLU A 145 -0.53 9.06 16.53
C GLU A 145 -2.00 9.45 16.81
N ASP A 146 -2.86 9.49 15.78
CA ASP A 146 -4.24 10.03 15.86
C ASP A 146 -5.36 8.97 15.98
N SER A 147 -5.00 7.69 16.10
CA SER A 147 -5.86 6.57 15.69
C SER A 147 -6.90 6.12 16.72
N GLY A 148 -6.79 6.53 17.99
CA GLY A 148 -7.65 6.01 19.07
C GLY A 148 -7.59 4.48 19.22
N THR A 149 -6.58 3.85 18.62
CA THR A 149 -6.26 2.42 18.71
C THR A 149 -5.43 2.16 19.96
N VAL A 150 -5.31 0.88 20.32
CA VAL A 150 -4.47 0.44 21.42
C VAL A 150 -3.31 -0.36 20.85
N ASP A 151 -2.09 -0.15 21.35
CA ASP A 151 -0.87 -0.80 20.82
C ASP A 151 -0.85 -2.32 20.99
N ARG A 152 -1.77 -2.88 21.78
CA ARG A 152 -1.80 -4.29 22.16
C ARG A 152 -3.19 -4.91 22.03
N PRO A 153 -3.25 -6.19 21.63
CA PRO A 153 -4.50 -6.93 21.57
C PRO A 153 -5.28 -6.91 22.88
N ILE A 154 -6.60 -6.76 22.77
CA ILE A 154 -7.54 -6.80 23.88
C ILE A 154 -8.08 -8.22 23.94
N ARG A 155 -7.79 -8.95 25.03
CA ARG A 155 -8.14 -10.37 25.14
C ARG A 155 -9.53 -10.56 25.74
N TYR A 156 -9.90 -9.71 26.71
CA TYR A 156 -11.12 -9.85 27.49
C TYR A 156 -11.96 -8.58 27.45
N ALA A 157 -13.28 -8.77 27.40
CA ALA A 157 -14.25 -7.67 27.38
C ALA A 157 -14.15 -6.77 28.63
N THR A 158 -13.78 -7.36 29.78
CA THR A 158 -13.56 -6.65 31.04
C THR A 158 -12.47 -5.58 30.95
N GLN A 159 -11.50 -5.73 30.03
CA GLN A 159 -10.43 -4.75 29.84
C GLN A 159 -10.94 -3.46 29.18
N ILE A 160 -12.03 -3.52 28.40
CA ILE A 160 -12.48 -2.44 27.52
C ILE A 160 -12.80 -1.15 28.29
N ASN A 161 -13.42 -1.28 29.47
CA ASN A 161 -13.82 -0.13 30.29
C ASN A 161 -12.60 0.63 30.86
N SER A 162 -11.47 -0.04 31.03
CA SER A 162 -10.23 0.56 31.54
C SER A 162 -9.36 1.25 30.48
N LEU A 163 -9.72 1.11 29.19
CA LEU A 163 -8.92 1.65 28.09
C LEU A 163 -9.01 3.19 28.07
N LYS A 164 -7.85 3.84 28.01
CA LYS A 164 -7.71 5.29 27.79
C LYS A 164 -7.88 5.62 26.30
N VAL A 165 -9.10 5.44 25.80
CA VAL A 165 -9.48 5.75 24.42
C VAL A 165 -10.73 6.63 24.39
N PRO A 166 -10.98 7.38 23.29
CA PRO A 166 -12.24 8.08 23.09
C PRO A 166 -13.45 7.14 23.21
N GLU A 167 -14.57 7.65 23.70
CA GLU A 167 -15.79 6.84 23.91
C GLU A 167 -16.26 6.15 22.62
N HIS A 168 -16.17 6.84 21.49
CA HIS A 168 -16.50 6.27 20.18
C HIS A 168 -15.62 5.07 19.82
N ALA A 169 -14.30 5.16 20.03
CA ALA A 169 -13.38 4.04 19.81
C ALA A 169 -13.68 2.88 20.78
N ARG A 170 -14.03 3.17 22.04
CA ARG A 170 -14.48 2.15 23.00
C ARG A 170 -15.73 1.42 22.52
N ARG A 171 -16.73 2.14 21.99
CA ARG A 171 -17.94 1.53 21.40
C ARG A 171 -17.61 0.66 20.20
N MET A 172 -16.71 1.11 19.32
CA MET A 172 -16.21 0.32 18.20
C MET A 172 -15.56 -0.99 18.68
N ILE A 173 -14.67 -0.93 19.68
CA ILE A 173 -14.07 -2.11 20.30
C ILE A 173 -15.14 -3.06 20.84
N TRP A 174 -16.14 -2.56 21.57
CA TRP A 174 -17.27 -3.36 22.04
C TRP A 174 -18.02 -4.04 20.90
N THR A 175 -18.30 -3.32 19.82
CA THR A 175 -18.93 -3.90 18.62
C THR A 175 -18.07 -5.01 18.00
N CYS A 176 -16.74 -4.87 17.98
CA CYS A 176 -15.84 -5.94 17.54
C CYS A 176 -16.02 -7.22 18.36
N PHE A 177 -16.19 -7.10 19.68
CA PHE A 177 -16.43 -8.24 20.56
C PHE A 177 -17.80 -8.86 20.30
N ALA A 178 -18.85 -8.05 20.22
CA ALA A 178 -20.21 -8.53 19.97
C ALA A 178 -20.33 -9.24 18.61
N LEU A 179 -19.75 -8.67 17.55
CA LEU A 179 -19.77 -9.27 16.22
C LEU A 179 -18.86 -10.50 16.13
N ALA A 180 -17.80 -10.60 16.92
CA ALA A 180 -16.92 -11.77 16.93
C ALA A 180 -17.63 -13.04 17.44
N ASP A 181 -18.72 -12.90 18.19
CA ASP A 181 -19.48 -14.02 18.73
C ASP A 181 -20.56 -14.52 17.74
N LEU A 182 -20.73 -13.85 16.58
CA LEU A 182 -21.62 -14.27 15.51
C LEU A 182 -20.92 -15.25 14.54
N PRO A 183 -21.54 -16.41 14.20
CA PRO A 183 -20.93 -17.42 13.33
C PRO A 183 -20.50 -16.87 11.96
N GLU A 184 -21.25 -15.94 11.40
CA GLU A 184 -21.04 -15.35 10.07
C GLU A 184 -19.74 -14.53 9.99
N TYR A 185 -19.20 -14.13 11.14
CA TYR A 185 -18.00 -13.29 11.23
C TYR A 185 -16.79 -13.98 11.86
N HIS A 186 -16.87 -15.30 12.07
CA HIS A 186 -15.80 -16.11 12.63
C HIS A 186 -14.45 -15.86 11.93
N ASP A 187 -14.45 -15.86 10.59
CA ASP A 187 -13.24 -15.73 9.78
C ASP A 187 -12.63 -14.32 9.79
N LEU A 188 -13.41 -13.30 10.19
CA LEU A 188 -12.91 -11.93 10.32
C LEU A 188 -12.03 -11.75 11.57
N ARG A 189 -12.09 -12.68 12.53
CA ARG A 189 -11.29 -12.68 13.76
C ARG A 189 -11.34 -11.32 14.48
N LEU A 190 -12.53 -10.70 14.53
CA LEU A 190 -12.73 -9.31 14.96
C LEU A 190 -12.20 -9.02 16.37
N ARG A 191 -12.25 -10.01 17.27
CA ARG A 191 -11.70 -9.90 18.64
C ARG A 191 -10.19 -9.69 18.63
N ASN A 192 -9.46 -10.40 17.77
CA ASN A 192 -7.99 -10.29 17.67
C ASN A 192 -7.58 -8.90 17.19
N TRP A 193 -8.39 -8.29 16.33
CA TRP A 193 -8.15 -6.98 15.71
C TRP A 193 -8.93 -5.84 16.36
N ALA A 194 -9.58 -6.07 17.51
CA ALA A 194 -10.38 -5.06 18.19
C ALA A 194 -9.54 -3.83 18.58
N HIS A 195 -8.29 -4.06 18.98
CA HIS A 195 -7.31 -3.01 19.29
C HIS A 195 -7.00 -2.08 18.09
N MET A 196 -7.18 -2.58 16.86
CA MET A 196 -7.07 -1.87 15.58
C MET A 196 -8.45 -1.50 15.00
N LEU A 197 -9.49 -1.41 15.84
CA LEU A 197 -10.86 -1.11 15.44
C LEU A 197 -11.39 -2.04 14.32
N GLY A 198 -11.00 -3.31 14.38
CA GLY A 198 -11.42 -4.36 13.44
C GLY A 198 -10.61 -4.46 12.15
N TYR A 199 -9.62 -3.58 11.93
CA TYR A 199 -8.75 -3.67 10.76
C TYR A 199 -7.68 -4.76 10.97
N GLY A 200 -7.72 -5.80 10.14
CA GLY A 200 -6.85 -6.97 10.24
C GLY A 200 -5.55 -6.91 9.44
N GLY A 201 -5.03 -5.72 9.16
CA GLY A 201 -3.90 -5.53 8.25
C GLY A 201 -2.74 -4.73 8.81
N HIS A 202 -1.65 -4.70 8.04
CA HIS A 202 -0.53 -3.82 8.31
C HIS A 202 -0.89 -2.36 8.03
N PHE A 203 -0.32 -1.46 8.83
CA PHE A 203 -0.50 -0.02 8.68
C PHE A 203 0.01 0.49 7.32
N SER A 204 1.15 -0.05 6.87
CA SER A 204 1.69 0.19 5.54
C SER A 204 1.94 -1.13 4.80
N SER A 205 1.81 -1.11 3.47
CA SER A 205 2.18 -2.25 2.63
C SER A 205 2.57 -1.79 1.24
N LYS A 206 3.38 -2.59 0.55
CA LYS A 206 3.80 -2.33 -0.83
C LYS A 206 3.69 -3.58 -1.70
N SER A 207 3.48 -3.39 -2.99
CA SER A 207 3.59 -4.47 -3.96
C SER A 207 5.04 -4.94 -4.04
N ARG A 208 5.24 -6.22 -4.42
CA ARG A 208 6.57 -6.87 -4.38
C ARG A 208 7.69 -6.10 -5.10
N ARG A 209 7.39 -5.39 -6.19
CA ARG A 209 8.35 -4.65 -7.02
C ARG A 209 8.18 -3.13 -6.95
N TYR A 210 7.47 -2.62 -5.94
CA TYR A 210 7.21 -1.18 -5.82
C TYR A 210 8.47 -0.34 -5.54
N SER A 211 9.47 -0.91 -4.89
CA SER A 211 10.74 -0.25 -4.63
C SER A 211 11.87 -1.15 -5.09
N VAL A 212 13.02 -0.56 -5.42
CA VAL A 212 14.31 -1.25 -5.26
C VAL A 212 14.31 -1.93 -3.89
N THR A 213 14.74 -3.19 -3.85
CA THR A 213 14.76 -3.96 -2.62
C THR A 213 15.64 -3.26 -1.57
N LEU A 214 15.34 -3.43 -0.28
CA LEU A 214 16.20 -2.93 0.81
C LEU A 214 17.66 -3.38 0.61
N THR A 215 17.85 -4.59 0.06
CA THR A 215 19.14 -5.14 -0.36
C THR A 215 19.83 -4.29 -1.43
N GLN A 216 19.11 -3.89 -2.49
CA GLN A 216 19.65 -3.02 -3.54
C GLN A 216 19.98 -1.61 -3.02
N LEU A 217 19.18 -1.07 -2.10
CA LEU A 217 19.48 0.21 -1.43
C LEU A 217 20.69 0.12 -0.50
N HIS A 218 20.87 -1.01 0.20
CA HIS A 218 22.05 -1.25 1.02
C HIS A 218 23.31 -1.41 0.18
N GLN A 219 23.22 -2.13 -0.95
CA GLN A 219 24.32 -2.29 -1.89
C GLN A 219 24.71 -0.94 -2.52
N ALA A 220 23.74 -0.17 -3.02
CA ALA A 220 24.01 1.16 -3.57
C ALA A 220 24.66 2.13 -2.56
N ARG A 221 24.27 2.04 -1.27
CA ARG A 221 24.94 2.80 -0.20
C ARG A 221 26.35 2.28 0.09
N ALA A 222 26.56 0.97 0.09
CA ALA A 222 27.89 0.39 0.24
C ALA A 222 28.82 0.81 -0.92
N ASP A 223 28.31 0.78 -2.15
CA ASP A 223 29.02 1.19 -3.36
C ASP A 223 29.33 2.70 -3.33
N HIS A 224 28.36 3.54 -2.96
CA HIS A 224 28.58 4.99 -2.81
C HIS A 224 29.58 5.30 -1.69
N THR A 225 29.52 4.60 -0.55
CA THR A 225 30.49 4.78 0.55
C THR A 225 31.88 4.33 0.12
N THR A 226 31.98 3.23 -0.63
CA THR A 226 33.23 2.71 -1.19
C THR A 226 33.81 3.68 -2.22
N GLN A 227 32.98 4.26 -3.08
CA GLN A 227 33.38 5.24 -4.07
C GLN A 227 33.79 6.56 -3.43
N ALA A 228 33.04 7.07 -2.46
CA ALA A 228 33.40 8.27 -1.70
C ALA A 228 34.72 8.09 -0.93
N ALA A 229 34.95 6.92 -0.33
CA ALA A 229 36.22 6.58 0.31
C ALA A 229 37.39 6.48 -0.69
N ARG A 230 37.15 6.01 -1.91
CA ARG A 230 38.16 5.95 -2.99
C ARG A 230 38.52 7.33 -3.53
N VAL A 231 37.53 8.19 -3.73
CA VAL A 231 37.72 9.59 -4.14
C VAL A 231 38.47 10.37 -3.05
N ALA A 232 38.10 10.20 -1.78
CA ALA A 232 38.82 10.79 -0.65
C ALA A 232 40.28 10.29 -0.53
N ALA A 233 40.54 9.06 -0.99
CA ALA A 233 41.89 8.47 -1.06
C ALA A 233 42.65 8.78 -2.37
N GLY A 234 42.11 9.62 -3.25
CA GLY A 234 42.76 10.02 -4.51
C GLY A 234 42.93 8.89 -5.54
N ARG A 235 42.12 7.84 -5.47
CA ARG A 235 42.20 6.70 -6.42
C ARG A 235 41.25 6.93 -7.61
N PRO A 236 41.70 6.73 -8.86
CA PRO A 236 40.85 6.92 -10.04
C PRO A 236 39.70 5.90 -10.10
N GLU A 237 38.67 6.25 -10.87
CA GLU A 237 37.47 5.44 -11.07
C GLU A 237 37.82 4.05 -11.62
N SER A 238 37.11 3.02 -11.12
CA SER A 238 37.35 1.64 -11.52
C SER A 238 36.76 1.42 -12.92
N ASP A 239 37.60 1.51 -13.95
CA ASP A 239 37.23 1.15 -15.32
C ASP A 239 36.92 -0.36 -15.41
N PRO A 240 35.65 -0.76 -15.64
CA PRO A 240 35.27 -2.17 -15.72
C PRO A 240 35.82 -2.87 -16.97
N ASN A 241 36.44 -2.15 -17.91
CA ASN A 241 36.99 -2.67 -19.15
C ASN A 241 38.54 -2.72 -19.17
N ARG A 242 39.20 -2.35 -18.06
CA ARG A 242 40.65 -2.31 -18.00
C ARG A 242 41.23 -3.69 -17.69
N THR A 243 41.76 -4.35 -18.71
CA THR A 243 42.56 -5.58 -18.56
C THR A 243 43.76 -5.31 -17.65
N THR A 244 43.69 -5.74 -16.39
CA THR A 244 44.82 -5.71 -15.46
C THR A 244 45.85 -6.74 -15.90
N VAL A 245 46.94 -6.28 -16.50
CA VAL A 245 48.17 -7.07 -16.66
C VAL A 245 48.93 -7.00 -15.34
N THR A 246 49.06 -8.14 -14.67
CA THR A 246 49.87 -8.30 -13.47
C THR A 246 51.31 -8.61 -13.90
N THR A 247 52.22 -7.66 -13.78
CA THR A 247 53.66 -7.95 -13.82
C THR A 247 54.13 -8.28 -12.41
N GLY A 248 54.64 -9.50 -12.25
CA GLY A 248 55.17 -10.00 -10.98
C GLY A 248 56.56 -9.47 -10.65
N GLN A 249 56.86 -9.48 -9.35
CA GLN A 249 58.17 -9.80 -8.80
C GLN A 249 57.98 -10.88 -7.74
#